data_AF-A0A3M1A9W4-F1
#
_entry.id   AF-A0A3M1A9W4-F1
#
_cell.length_a   1.000
_cell.length_b   1.000
_cell.length_c   1.000
_cell.angle_alpha   90.00
_cell.angle_beta   90.00
_cell.angle_gamma   90.00
#
_symmetry.space_group_name_H-M   'P 1'
#
loop_
_entity.id
_entity.type
_entity.pdbx_description
1 polymer ?
#
loop_
_entity_poly.entity_id
_entity_poly.type
_entity_poly.pdbx_seq_one_letter_code
_entity_poly.pdbx_strand_id
1 'polypeptide(L)'
;MALLRFRKREEEVPSGPGGKALEAFMEGYSIEVMPRTAAKVEDFRALLPAGTRVYIAHIEGTPIEDMVATAARLHREGFTVMPHFPARIIPDEATLADWIARYQGEADVREALVLAGGVAKPVGAFDSSMQLLETGLFDRAGFRRLHVAGHPEGNRDIDPDGSDRNVMEALRWKAAFAERTEAQMAIVTQFVFEAKPVIDWVRRLQA
;
A
#
# COMPACT_ATOMS: atom_id res chain seq x y z
N MET A 1 49.10 12.21 -29.87
CA MET A 1 48.01 11.36 -30.39
C MET A 1 47.30 10.67 -29.23
N ALA A 2 46.06 11.07 -28.99
CA ALA A 2 44.94 10.25 -28.54
C ALA A 2 43.74 11.20 -28.65
N LEU A 3 43.22 11.26 -29.88
CA LEU A 3 41.97 11.94 -30.21
C LEU A 3 40.85 11.07 -29.64
N LEU A 4 40.07 11.61 -28.71
CA LEU A 4 38.61 11.44 -28.58
C LEU A 4 38.18 12.04 -27.24
N ARG A 5 37.73 13.30 -27.27
CA ARG A 5 36.96 13.90 -26.17
C ARG A 5 35.53 13.43 -26.33
N PHE A 6 35.05 12.57 -25.44
CA PHE A 6 33.63 12.27 -25.34
C PHE A 6 32.90 13.54 -24.90
N ARG A 7 32.18 14.17 -25.83
CA ARG A 7 31.27 15.27 -25.55
C ARG A 7 30.15 14.71 -24.68
N LYS A 8 30.09 15.14 -23.42
CA LYS A 8 28.92 14.92 -22.57
C LYS A 8 27.75 15.59 -23.28
N ARG A 9 26.79 14.81 -23.76
CA ARG A 9 25.52 15.35 -24.21
C ARG A 9 24.86 15.88 -22.95
N GLU A 10 24.73 17.20 -22.84
CA GLU A 10 23.67 17.75 -22.00
C GLU A 10 22.39 17.21 -22.63
N GLU A 11 21.82 16.17 -22.02
CA GLU A 11 20.45 15.79 -22.31
C GLU A 11 19.61 16.95 -21.80
N GLU A 12 19.26 17.85 -22.73
CA GLU A 12 18.10 18.71 -22.54
C GLU A 12 16.93 17.77 -22.25
N VAL A 13 16.51 17.74 -20.98
CA VAL A 13 15.26 17.13 -20.57
C VAL A 13 14.19 17.76 -21.45
N PRO A 14 13.44 17.00 -22.27
CA PRO A 14 12.51 17.58 -23.20
C PRO A 14 11.43 18.32 -22.41
N SER A 15 11.50 19.65 -22.40
CA SER A 15 10.50 20.57 -21.85
C SER A 15 9.30 20.67 -22.80
N GLY A 16 8.82 19.52 -23.27
CA GLY A 16 7.59 19.41 -24.03
C GLY A 16 6.36 19.60 -23.13
N PRO A 17 5.17 19.82 -23.71
CA PRO A 17 3.91 19.93 -22.96
C PRO A 17 3.61 18.74 -22.04
N GLY A 18 4.29 17.60 -22.24
CA GLY A 18 4.23 16.44 -21.35
C GLY A 18 4.92 16.62 -19.99
N GLY A 19 5.88 17.55 -19.84
CA GLY A 19 6.58 17.78 -18.57
C GLY A 19 5.64 18.27 -17.47
N LYS A 20 4.87 19.34 -17.75
CA LYS A 20 3.88 19.88 -16.81
C LYS A 20 2.72 18.92 -16.55
N ALA A 21 2.28 18.19 -17.58
CA ALA A 21 1.23 17.19 -17.43
C ALA A 21 1.70 16.00 -16.57
N LEU A 22 2.95 15.58 -16.73
CA LEU A 22 3.57 14.53 -15.91
C LEU A 22 3.78 15.01 -14.48
N GLU A 23 4.29 16.23 -14.28
CA GLU A 23 4.43 16.85 -12.96
C GLU A 23 3.08 16.88 -12.22
N ALA A 24 2.02 17.36 -12.88
CA ALA A 24 0.67 17.36 -12.32
C ALA A 24 0.14 15.95 -12.06
N PHE A 25 0.45 14.99 -12.93
CA PHE A 25 0.05 13.59 -12.74
C PHE A 25 0.76 12.92 -11.54
N MET A 26 2.02 13.31 -11.27
CA MET A 26 2.80 12.81 -10.15
C MET A 26 2.48 13.52 -8.83
N GLU A 27 1.66 14.57 -8.84
CA GLU A 27 1.27 15.27 -7.63
C GLU A 27 0.53 14.32 -6.67
N GLY A 28 0.94 14.31 -5.40
CA GLY A 28 0.35 13.43 -4.38
C GLY A 28 0.73 11.95 -4.51
N TYR A 29 1.80 11.61 -5.25
CA TYR A 29 2.32 10.25 -5.30
C TYR A 29 2.63 9.68 -3.91
N SER A 30 2.65 8.35 -3.84
CA SER A 30 3.07 7.60 -2.66
C SER A 30 4.20 6.64 -3.02
N ILE A 31 4.93 6.18 -2.01
CA ILE A 31 5.96 5.14 -2.18
C ILE A 31 5.75 3.99 -1.20
N GLU A 32 6.34 2.84 -1.49
CA GLU A 32 6.35 1.69 -0.59
C GLU A 32 7.78 1.31 -0.22
N VAL A 33 8.01 1.00 1.06
CA VAL A 33 9.29 0.52 1.56
C VAL A 33 9.10 -0.69 2.47
N MET A 34 10.13 -1.53 2.56
CA MET A 34 10.26 -2.50 3.65
C MET A 34 11.13 -1.90 4.77
N PRO A 35 10.97 -2.30 6.04
CA PRO A 35 11.83 -1.85 7.14
C PRO A 35 13.33 -1.96 6.84
N ARG A 36 13.78 -3.10 6.31
CA ARG A 36 15.18 -3.32 5.90
C ARG A 36 15.69 -2.37 4.82
N THR A 37 14.81 -1.87 3.96
CA THR A 37 15.15 -0.91 2.90
C THR A 37 15.18 0.49 3.49
N ALA A 38 14.19 0.84 4.31
CA ALA A 38 14.15 2.11 5.02
C ALA A 38 15.38 2.31 5.91
N ALA A 39 15.88 1.26 6.56
CA ALA A 39 17.11 1.32 7.36
C ALA A 39 18.37 1.73 6.57
N LYS A 40 18.38 1.55 5.25
CA LYS A 40 19.49 1.96 4.37
C LYS A 40 19.37 3.40 3.86
N VAL A 41 18.21 4.02 4.04
CA VAL A 41 17.98 5.42 3.71
C VAL A 41 18.35 6.24 4.95
N GLU A 42 19.33 7.15 4.82
CA GLU A 42 19.77 7.98 5.94
C GLU A 42 18.74 9.04 6.31
N ASP A 43 18.17 9.74 5.32
CA ASP A 43 17.18 10.80 5.52
C ASP A 43 16.16 10.80 4.38
N PHE A 44 14.88 10.47 4.65
CA PHE A 44 13.86 10.49 3.61
C PHE A 44 13.48 11.92 3.18
N ARG A 45 13.71 12.93 4.03
CA ARG A 45 13.39 14.33 3.72
C ARG A 45 14.28 14.91 2.61
N ALA A 46 15.45 14.31 2.40
CA ALA A 46 16.32 14.63 1.28
C ALA A 46 15.82 14.04 -0.05
N LEU A 47 14.91 13.07 -0.02
CA LEU A 47 14.47 12.30 -1.18
C LEU A 47 13.01 12.56 -1.57
N LEU A 48 12.17 12.91 -0.59
CA LEU A 48 10.72 12.98 -0.75
C LEU A 48 10.17 14.32 -0.25
N PRO A 49 9.13 14.87 -0.90
CA PRO A 49 8.38 15.98 -0.35
C PRO A 49 7.78 15.66 1.01
N ALA A 50 7.71 16.65 1.90
CA ALA A 50 7.03 16.51 3.19
C ALA A 50 5.56 16.11 2.99
N GLY A 51 5.03 15.28 3.90
CA GLY A 51 3.66 14.78 3.82
C GLY A 51 3.43 13.66 2.78
N THR A 52 4.46 13.25 2.01
CA THR A 52 4.36 12.08 1.11
C THR A 52 3.85 10.87 1.89
N ARG A 53 2.91 10.12 1.31
CA ARG A 53 2.44 8.86 1.88
C ARG A 53 3.47 7.77 1.65
N VAL A 54 3.90 7.13 2.73
CA VAL A 54 4.86 6.01 2.71
C VAL A 54 4.17 4.76 3.25
N TYR A 55 4.02 3.77 2.37
CA TYR A 55 3.57 2.43 2.72
C TYR A 55 4.72 1.66 3.35
N ILE A 56 4.44 0.91 4.42
CA ILE A 56 5.41 -0.01 5.02
C ILE A 56 4.93 -1.43 4.77
N ALA A 57 5.63 -2.15 3.91
CA ALA A 57 5.33 -3.52 3.57
C ALA A 57 5.64 -4.47 4.73
N HIS A 58 4.60 -5.14 5.24
CA HIS A 58 4.71 -6.21 6.23
C HIS A 58 4.62 -7.57 5.53
N ILE A 59 5.73 -8.31 5.54
CA ILE A 59 5.81 -9.67 5.02
C ILE A 59 6.08 -10.66 6.16
N GLU A 60 5.77 -11.94 5.92
CA GLU A 60 6.07 -13.00 6.87
C GLU A 60 7.54 -12.96 7.30
N GLY A 61 7.78 -13.16 8.60
CA GLY A 61 9.11 -13.11 9.20
C GLY A 61 9.62 -11.70 9.53
N THR A 62 8.88 -10.63 9.19
CA THR A 62 9.21 -9.28 9.67
C THR A 62 8.58 -9.06 11.04
N PRO A 63 9.37 -8.82 12.11
CA PRO A 63 8.84 -8.53 13.44
C PRO A 63 8.01 -7.24 13.44
N ILE A 64 6.98 -7.19 14.27
CA ILE A 64 6.15 -5.99 14.42
C ILE A 64 6.98 -4.83 14.99
N GLU A 65 8.03 -5.10 15.77
CA GLU A 65 8.96 -4.11 16.31
C GLU A 65 9.64 -3.31 15.19
N ASP A 66 10.13 -3.98 14.15
CA ASP A 66 10.79 -3.34 13.01
C ASP A 66 9.80 -2.47 12.22
N MET A 67 8.56 -2.93 12.11
CA MET A 67 7.49 -2.20 11.44
C MET A 67 7.13 -0.92 12.19
N VAL A 68 6.93 -1.01 13.51
CA VAL A 68 6.57 0.13 14.35
C VAL A 68 7.72 1.12 14.46
N ALA A 69 8.96 0.65 14.60
CA ALA A 69 10.15 1.51 14.59
C ALA A 69 10.29 2.28 13.26
N THR A 70 10.03 1.62 12.13
CA THR A 70 10.01 2.27 10.81
C THR A 70 8.90 3.31 10.71
N ALA A 71 7.70 2.99 11.20
CA ALA A 71 6.57 3.92 11.23
C ALA A 71 6.86 5.16 12.08
N ALA A 72 7.38 4.97 13.29
CA ALA A 72 7.73 6.04 14.20
C ALA A 72 8.80 6.97 13.60
N ARG A 73 9.80 6.40 12.92
CA ARG A 73 10.81 7.17 12.21
C ARG A 73 10.19 8.02 11.10
N LEU A 74 9.44 7.41 10.19
CA LEU A 74 8.84 8.12 9.06
C LEU A 74 7.86 9.22 9.52
N HIS A 75 7.09 8.95 10.57
CA HIS A 75 6.22 9.94 11.18
C HIS A 75 7.02 11.14 11.73
N ARG A 76 8.09 10.90 12.49
CA ARG A 76 8.98 11.98 13.00
C ARG A 76 9.64 12.78 11.88
N GLU A 77 9.90 12.16 10.73
CA GLU A 77 10.45 12.83 9.56
C GLU A 77 9.39 13.62 8.76
N GLY A 78 8.12 13.58 9.17
CA GLY A 78 7.04 14.40 8.60
C GLY A 78 6.25 13.73 7.48
N PHE A 79 6.29 12.40 7.37
CA PHE A 79 5.56 11.63 6.37
C PHE A 79 4.22 11.10 6.89
N THR A 80 3.27 10.90 5.98
CA THR A 80 2.05 10.15 6.29
C THR A 80 2.35 8.66 6.16
N VAL A 81 2.17 7.89 7.23
CA VAL A 81 2.57 6.49 7.28
C VAL A 81 1.37 5.57 7.12
N MET A 82 1.50 4.56 6.26
CA MET A 82 0.47 3.55 6.02
C MET A 82 1.06 2.13 6.07
N PRO A 83 1.12 1.47 7.23
CA PRO A 83 1.59 0.10 7.31
C PRO A 83 0.61 -0.88 6.66
N HIS A 84 1.14 -2.00 6.19
CA HIS A 84 0.34 -3.13 5.73
C HIS A 84 -0.15 -3.95 6.92
N PHE A 85 -1.41 -4.38 6.86
CA PHE A 85 -2.00 -5.36 7.76
C PHE A 85 -2.35 -6.63 6.98
N PRO A 86 -1.38 -7.56 6.83
CA PRO A 86 -1.59 -8.87 6.22
C PRO A 86 -2.35 -9.82 7.15
N ALA A 87 -3.63 -10.05 6.85
CA ALA A 87 -4.54 -10.91 7.64
C ALA A 87 -3.94 -12.27 8.00
N ARG A 88 -3.34 -12.96 7.03
CA ARG A 88 -2.87 -14.34 7.19
C ARG A 88 -1.68 -14.53 8.10
N ILE A 89 -0.99 -13.46 8.53
CA ILE A 89 0.07 -13.53 9.54
C ILE A 89 -0.37 -12.96 10.90
N ILE A 90 -1.63 -12.53 11.02
CA ILE A 90 -2.22 -12.05 12.28
C ILE A 90 -3.01 -13.21 12.88
N PRO A 91 -2.62 -13.76 14.04
CA PRO A 91 -3.21 -14.96 14.58
C PRO A 91 -4.63 -14.75 15.14
N ASP A 92 -4.92 -13.59 15.70
CA ASP A 92 -6.19 -13.31 16.38
C ASP A 92 -6.49 -11.80 16.49
N GLU A 93 -7.72 -11.49 16.92
CA GLU A 93 -8.19 -10.11 17.12
C GLU A 93 -7.38 -9.35 18.18
N ALA A 94 -6.88 -10.05 19.22
CA ALA A 94 -6.05 -9.43 20.26
C ALA A 94 -4.72 -8.92 19.69
N THR A 95 -4.10 -9.69 18.79
CA THR A 95 -2.88 -9.30 18.09
C THR A 95 -3.13 -8.14 17.12
N LEU A 96 -4.25 -8.16 16.40
CA LEU A 96 -4.65 -7.01 15.56
C LEU A 96 -4.81 -5.73 16.41
N ALA A 97 -5.48 -5.82 17.55
CA ALA A 97 -5.67 -4.71 18.47
C ALA A 97 -4.34 -4.18 19.04
N ASP A 98 -3.42 -5.08 19.42
CA ASP A 98 -2.07 -4.71 19.88
C ASP A 98 -1.31 -3.95 18.79
N TRP A 99 -1.26 -4.48 17.56
CA TRP A 99 -0.55 -3.83 16.46
C TRP A 99 -1.11 -2.44 16.16
N ILE A 100 -2.44 -2.31 16.11
CA ILE A 100 -3.12 -1.02 15.97
C ILE A 100 -2.70 -0.04 17.08
N ALA A 101 -2.74 -0.49 18.34
CA ALA A 101 -2.39 0.35 19.49
C ALA A 101 -0.91 0.81 19.44
N ARG A 102 0.02 -0.09 19.07
CA ARG A 102 1.44 0.24 18.94
C ARG A 102 1.70 1.26 17.84
N TYR A 103 1.11 1.06 16.66
CA TYR A 103 1.24 2.02 15.56
C TYR A 103 0.68 3.41 15.93
N GLN A 104 -0.42 3.47 16.68
CA GLN A 104 -0.97 4.74 17.15
C GLN A 104 -0.11 5.39 18.23
N GLY A 105 0.30 4.61 19.24
CA GLY A 105 1.07 5.12 20.36
C GLY A 105 2.47 5.61 19.96
N GLU A 106 3.11 4.94 19.02
CA GLU A 106 4.51 5.23 18.66
C GLU A 106 4.65 6.13 17.41
N ALA A 107 3.63 6.18 16.54
CA ALA A 107 3.73 6.82 15.23
C ALA A 107 2.46 7.57 14.77
N ASP A 108 1.43 7.72 15.62
CA ASP A 108 0.12 8.32 15.30
C ASP A 108 -0.44 7.87 13.95
N VAL A 109 -0.29 6.58 13.63
CA VAL A 109 -0.80 6.02 12.38
C VAL A 109 -2.34 6.02 12.40
N ARG A 110 -2.94 6.59 11.37
CA ARG A 110 -4.40 6.64 11.16
C ARG A 110 -4.83 6.06 9.82
N GLU A 111 -3.89 5.46 9.09
CA GLU A 111 -4.13 4.90 7.76
C GLU A 111 -3.54 3.50 7.65
N ALA A 112 -4.19 2.60 6.93
CA ALA A 112 -3.74 1.21 6.78
C ALA A 112 -3.94 0.71 5.34
N LEU A 113 -3.04 -0.17 4.89
CA LEU A 113 -3.32 -1.07 3.76
C LEU A 113 -3.72 -2.44 4.29
N VAL A 114 -4.99 -2.82 4.16
CA VAL A 114 -5.53 -4.08 4.67
C VAL A 114 -5.60 -5.10 3.54
N LEU A 115 -4.87 -6.21 3.67
CA LEU A 115 -4.73 -7.23 2.63
C LEU A 115 -4.68 -8.64 3.22
N ALA A 116 -4.90 -9.66 2.39
CA ALA A 116 -4.88 -11.06 2.87
C ALA A 116 -3.46 -11.48 3.29
N GLY A 117 -2.44 -11.16 2.49
CA GLY A 117 -1.06 -11.60 2.71
C GLY A 117 -0.72 -12.83 1.85
N GLY A 118 0.55 -12.97 1.51
CA GLY A 118 1.01 -13.97 0.53
C GLY A 118 1.23 -15.38 1.09
N VAL A 119 1.06 -15.60 2.39
CA VAL A 119 1.26 -16.94 2.99
C VAL A 119 0.09 -17.85 2.62
N ALA A 120 0.40 -19.10 2.28
CA ALA A 120 -0.60 -20.05 1.80
C ALA A 120 -1.55 -20.52 2.91
N LYS A 121 -1.00 -20.74 4.12
CA LYS A 121 -1.77 -21.15 5.30
C LYS A 121 -1.81 -19.99 6.28
N PRO A 122 -2.99 -19.48 6.66
CA PRO A 122 -3.12 -18.51 7.74
C PRO A 122 -2.50 -19.05 9.03
N VAL A 123 -1.82 -18.18 9.78
CA VAL A 123 -1.25 -18.54 11.09
C VAL A 123 -2.31 -18.67 12.18
N GLY A 124 -3.50 -18.10 11.95
CA GLY A 124 -4.62 -18.16 12.90
C GLY A 124 -5.96 -17.83 12.25
N ALA A 125 -6.76 -17.00 12.92
CA ALA A 125 -8.18 -16.82 12.65
C ALA A 125 -8.51 -16.11 11.33
N PHE A 126 -7.57 -15.35 10.76
CA PHE A 126 -7.85 -14.50 9.61
C PHE A 126 -7.24 -15.04 8.30
N ASP A 127 -8.08 -15.29 7.30
CA ASP A 127 -7.68 -15.72 5.95
C ASP A 127 -7.70 -14.60 4.91
N SER A 128 -8.40 -13.50 5.21
CA SER A 128 -8.70 -12.43 4.26
C SER A 128 -8.79 -11.06 4.93
N SER A 129 -8.57 -10.01 4.13
CA SER A 129 -8.66 -8.62 4.61
C SER A 129 -10.05 -8.25 5.11
N MET A 130 -11.10 -8.91 4.61
CA MET A 130 -12.49 -8.61 4.96
C MET A 130 -12.75 -8.92 6.42
N GLN A 131 -12.23 -10.03 6.94
CA GLN A 131 -12.36 -10.41 8.35
C GLN A 131 -11.67 -9.40 9.27
N LEU A 132 -10.52 -8.84 8.88
CA LEU A 132 -9.88 -7.75 9.65
C LEU A 132 -10.76 -6.50 9.70
N LEU A 133 -11.37 -6.13 8.56
CA LEU A 133 -12.27 -4.98 8.48
C LEU A 133 -13.56 -5.19 9.31
N GLU A 134 -14.10 -6.41 9.31
CA GLU A 134 -15.31 -6.77 10.06
C GLU A 134 -15.13 -6.73 11.58
N THR A 135 -13.91 -6.83 12.10
CA THR A 135 -13.67 -6.68 13.56
C THR A 135 -14.12 -5.32 14.09
N GLY A 136 -14.17 -4.29 13.23
CA GLY A 136 -14.41 -2.90 13.62
C GLY A 136 -13.29 -2.28 14.45
N LEU A 137 -12.14 -2.94 14.61
CA LEU A 137 -11.03 -2.41 15.40
C LEU A 137 -10.42 -1.15 14.80
N PHE A 138 -10.31 -1.07 13.47
CA PHE A 138 -9.83 0.12 12.78
C PHE A 138 -10.72 1.34 13.03
N ASP A 139 -12.04 1.13 12.98
CA ASP A 139 -13.04 2.17 13.25
C ASP A 139 -12.99 2.64 14.70
N ARG A 140 -12.99 1.71 15.67
CA ARG A 140 -12.83 2.01 17.10
C ARG A 140 -11.54 2.77 17.42
N ALA A 141 -10.47 2.49 16.68
CA ALA A 141 -9.19 3.19 16.81
C ALA A 141 -9.17 4.54 16.07
N GLY A 142 -10.19 4.88 15.27
CA GLY A 142 -10.25 6.12 14.52
C GLY A 142 -9.30 6.17 13.32
N PHE A 143 -9.08 5.04 12.64
CA PHE A 143 -8.44 5.04 11.33
C PHE A 143 -9.35 5.75 10.32
N ARG A 144 -8.79 6.72 9.61
CA ARG A 144 -9.54 7.59 8.70
C ARG A 144 -9.50 7.09 7.25
N ARG A 145 -8.45 6.36 6.89
CA ARG A 145 -8.21 5.89 5.52
C ARG A 145 -7.78 4.43 5.50
N LEU A 146 -8.52 3.60 4.77
CA LEU A 146 -8.27 2.18 4.65
C LEU A 146 -8.10 1.81 3.18
N HIS A 147 -6.90 1.48 2.78
CA HIS A 147 -6.63 0.96 1.45
C HIS A 147 -6.78 -0.55 1.42
N VAL A 148 -7.11 -1.10 0.26
CA VAL A 148 -7.29 -2.54 0.03
C VAL A 148 -6.60 -2.94 -1.27
N ALA A 149 -6.15 -4.19 -1.35
CA ALA A 149 -5.53 -4.72 -2.56
C ALA A 149 -6.56 -4.91 -3.70
N GLY A 150 -6.12 -4.65 -4.94
CA GLY A 150 -6.84 -4.92 -6.19
C GLY A 150 -5.96 -5.65 -7.21
N HIS A 151 -6.59 -6.44 -8.08
CA HIS A 151 -5.90 -7.31 -9.03
C HIS A 151 -6.46 -7.09 -10.45
N PRO A 152 -5.96 -6.10 -11.20
CA PRO A 152 -6.47 -5.79 -12.55
C PRO A 152 -6.39 -6.96 -13.54
N GLU A 153 -5.38 -7.82 -13.38
CA GLU A 153 -5.12 -9.00 -14.21
C GLU A 153 -5.60 -10.31 -13.55
N GLY A 154 -6.40 -10.23 -12.49
CA GLY A 154 -6.84 -11.38 -11.69
C GLY A 154 -5.78 -11.89 -10.70
N ASN A 155 -6.12 -12.93 -9.95
CA ASN A 155 -5.22 -13.54 -8.97
C ASN A 155 -5.47 -15.05 -8.87
N ARG A 156 -4.49 -15.86 -9.30
CA ARG A 156 -4.62 -17.34 -9.34
C ARG A 156 -4.62 -18.00 -7.96
N ASP A 157 -4.15 -17.32 -6.92
CA ASP A 157 -4.23 -17.83 -5.55
C ASP A 157 -5.65 -17.68 -4.98
N ILE A 158 -6.45 -16.78 -5.57
CA ILE A 158 -7.84 -16.49 -5.17
C ILE A 158 -8.84 -17.19 -6.12
N ASP A 159 -8.54 -17.18 -7.41
CA ASP A 159 -9.33 -17.79 -8.49
C ASP A 159 -8.42 -18.76 -9.30
N PRO A 160 -8.17 -20.00 -8.81
CA PRO A 160 -7.26 -20.94 -9.46
C PRO A 160 -7.68 -21.36 -10.88
N ASP A 161 -8.96 -21.25 -11.18
CA ASP A 161 -9.56 -21.50 -12.50
C ASP A 161 -9.26 -20.40 -13.53
N GLY A 162 -8.63 -19.30 -13.10
CA GLY A 162 -8.30 -18.15 -13.96
C GLY A 162 -9.48 -17.21 -14.21
N SER A 163 -10.61 -17.41 -13.52
CA SER A 163 -11.70 -16.44 -13.50
C SER A 163 -11.33 -15.22 -12.65
N ASP A 164 -12.22 -14.23 -12.62
CA ASP A 164 -12.14 -13.07 -11.73
C ASP A 164 -13.28 -13.05 -10.70
N ARG A 165 -13.97 -14.18 -10.49
CA ARG A 165 -15.21 -14.22 -9.70
C ARG A 165 -14.97 -13.80 -8.25
N ASN A 166 -14.06 -14.46 -7.56
CA ASN A 166 -13.85 -14.25 -6.12
C ASN A 166 -13.14 -12.90 -5.87
N VAL A 167 -12.17 -12.52 -6.73
CA VAL A 167 -11.55 -11.18 -6.63
C VAL A 167 -12.57 -10.04 -6.84
N MET A 168 -13.51 -10.19 -7.77
CA MET A 168 -14.56 -9.18 -8.00
C MET A 168 -15.62 -9.19 -6.90
N GLU A 169 -15.97 -10.35 -6.35
CA GLU A 169 -16.85 -10.46 -5.19
C GLU A 169 -16.23 -9.78 -3.96
N ALA A 170 -14.94 -9.99 -3.70
CA ALA A 170 -14.23 -9.32 -2.61
C ALA A 170 -14.22 -7.79 -2.77
N LEU A 171 -14.10 -7.27 -4.00
CA LEU A 171 -14.18 -5.83 -4.26
C LEU A 171 -15.60 -5.28 -4.07
N ARG A 172 -16.63 -6.02 -4.50
CA ARG A 172 -18.03 -5.65 -4.22
C ARG A 172 -18.31 -5.60 -2.73
N TRP A 173 -17.81 -6.57 -1.97
CA TRP A 173 -17.92 -6.55 -0.50
C TRP A 173 -17.24 -5.32 0.10
N LYS A 174 -16.03 -4.98 -0.38
CA LYS A 174 -15.26 -3.80 0.10
C LYS A 174 -15.94 -2.49 -0.27
N ALA A 175 -16.57 -2.40 -1.44
CA ALA A 175 -17.38 -1.25 -1.83
C ALA A 175 -18.59 -1.08 -0.91
N ALA A 176 -19.34 -2.16 -0.65
CA ALA A 176 -20.44 -2.15 0.30
C ALA A 176 -19.99 -1.85 1.74
N PHE A 177 -18.75 -2.15 2.11
CA PHE A 177 -18.15 -1.75 3.39
C PHE A 177 -17.89 -0.25 3.43
N ALA A 178 -17.36 0.33 2.35
CA ALA A 178 -17.15 1.77 2.24
C ALA A 178 -18.48 2.55 2.33
N GLU A 179 -19.57 2.03 1.75
CA GLU A 179 -20.89 2.67 1.79
C GLU A 179 -21.54 2.71 3.18
N ARG A 180 -21.18 1.78 4.06
CA ARG A 180 -21.76 1.66 5.41
C ARG A 180 -20.85 2.17 6.53
N THR A 181 -19.70 2.75 6.19
CA THR A 181 -18.72 3.27 7.16
C THR A 181 -18.24 4.66 6.76
N GLU A 182 -17.58 5.38 7.67
CA GLU A 182 -16.97 6.69 7.37
C GLU A 182 -15.52 6.55 6.86
N ALA A 183 -15.04 5.31 6.64
CA ALA A 183 -13.68 5.06 6.21
C ALA A 183 -13.44 5.56 4.78
N GLN A 184 -12.41 6.40 4.58
CA GLN A 184 -11.98 6.77 3.24
C GLN A 184 -11.24 5.60 2.62
N MET A 185 -11.84 4.96 1.61
CA MET A 185 -11.25 3.78 0.99
C MET A 185 -10.65 4.07 -0.39
N ALA A 186 -9.57 3.37 -0.71
CA ALA A 186 -9.00 3.33 -2.04
C ALA A 186 -8.42 1.94 -2.35
N ILE A 187 -8.27 1.64 -3.63
CA ILE A 187 -7.70 0.37 -4.08
C ILE A 187 -6.24 0.59 -4.48
N VAL A 188 -5.34 -0.22 -3.95
CA VAL A 188 -3.94 -0.31 -4.40
C VAL A 188 -3.82 -1.55 -5.26
N THR A 189 -3.52 -1.36 -6.54
CA THR A 189 -3.42 -2.48 -7.48
C THR A 189 -2.10 -3.22 -7.32
N GLN A 190 -2.08 -4.51 -7.65
CA GLN A 190 -0.83 -5.19 -8.00
C GLN A 190 -0.11 -4.44 -9.13
N PHE A 191 1.21 -4.56 -9.20
CA PHE A 191 1.98 -3.98 -10.30
C PHE A 191 1.49 -4.57 -11.63
N VAL A 192 1.49 -3.74 -12.66
CA VAL A 192 1.17 -4.10 -14.04
C VAL A 192 2.24 -3.53 -14.96
N PHE A 193 2.47 -4.17 -16.10
CA PHE A 193 3.39 -3.65 -17.12
C PHE A 193 2.70 -2.87 -18.24
N GLU A 194 1.38 -3.05 -18.39
CA GLU A 194 0.59 -2.39 -19.41
C GLU A 194 -0.55 -1.59 -18.78
N ALA A 195 -0.86 -0.43 -19.36
CA ALA A 195 -1.96 0.42 -18.87
C ALA A 195 -3.34 -0.16 -19.22
N LYS A 196 -3.46 -0.90 -20.33
CA LYS A 196 -4.74 -1.38 -20.86
C LYS A 196 -5.50 -2.30 -19.88
N PRO A 197 -4.88 -3.31 -19.23
CA PRO A 197 -5.54 -4.13 -18.23
C PRO A 197 -6.16 -3.33 -17.07
N VAL A 198 -5.46 -2.29 -16.59
CA VAL A 198 -5.98 -1.43 -15.52
C VAL A 198 -7.19 -0.63 -15.98
N ILE A 199 -7.13 -0.03 -17.18
CA ILE A 199 -8.23 0.75 -17.74
C ILE A 199 -9.48 -0.12 -17.93
N ASP A 200 -9.32 -1.30 -18.51
CA ASP A 200 -10.44 -2.22 -18.74
C ASP A 200 -11.02 -2.74 -17.43
N TRP A 201 -10.18 -3.01 -16.42
CA TRP A 201 -10.62 -3.39 -15.09
C TRP A 201 -11.41 -2.29 -14.38
N VAL A 202 -10.94 -1.03 -14.42
CA VAL A 202 -11.68 0.12 -13.86
C VAL A 202 -13.04 0.29 -14.54
N ARG A 203 -13.11 0.17 -15.87
CA ARG A 203 -14.39 0.21 -16.61
C ARG A 203 -15.36 -0.88 -16.16
N ARG A 204 -14.87 -2.09 -15.91
CA ARG A 204 -15.70 -3.20 -15.39
C ARG A 204 -16.17 -2.97 -13.95
N LEU A 205 -15.40 -2.25 -13.13
CA LEU A 205 -15.82 -1.89 -11.77
C LEU A 205 -16.89 -0.79 -11.73
N GLN A 206 -16.98 0.03 -12.77
CA GLN A 206 -17.93 1.15 -12.89
C GLN A 206 -19.25 0.78 -13.59
N ALA A 207 -19.30 -0.38 -14.26
CA ALA A 207 -20.46 -0.88 -15.00
C ALA A 207 -21.44 -1.63 -14.10
#